data_AF-A0A812SW37-F1
#
_entry.id   AF-A0A812SW37-F1
#
_cell.length_a   1.000
_cell.length_b   1.000
_cell.length_c   1.000
_cell.angle_alpha   90.00
_cell.angle_beta   90.00
_cell.angle_gamma   90.00
#
_symmetry.space_group_name_H-M   'P 1'
#
loop_
_entity.id
_entity.type
_entity.pdbx_description
1 polymer ?
#
loop_
_entity_poly.entity_id
_entity_poly.type
_entity_poly.pdbx_seq_one_letter_code
_entity_poly.pdbx_strand_id
1 'polypeptide(L)'
;MAANMGGTRPCAAASHFEVEKFVKEVLRRTPRHSQGCHERLRIAALVGQPMTSFALFRLRLGRLLHTSAAESMILLLVTLELLTSFIEAGVESRFLCLFSQEAPDLVHGFACEGAHAERTAAVLEAFGSLSCVIVCVFALEMVLKIMVAPFQMLGNPWHLLDLGVVCMNVAFTLFSQQTAHMAFAVRWWRIIRFLKLIEEEAVLVEERIRKRFEREIGSTSDAHPADGPRNNPSDAAATSSPGQAKGAALTSTPPLERGMIIGSGVGVVCGTVIGAAVGVLPALFTFGLSIPIFAVGGGGTGLFVGGATGLAGAWATQRVKAD
;
A
#
# COMPACT_ATOMS: atom_id res chain seq x y z
N MET A 1 -0.73 26.21 55.61
CA MET A 1 0.13 25.50 54.62
C MET A 1 -0.42 25.78 53.24
N ALA A 2 -0.06 26.94 52.68
CA ALA A 2 -0.42 27.36 51.34
C ALA A 2 0.79 27.10 50.44
N ALA A 3 0.68 26.14 49.53
CA ALA A 3 1.73 25.80 48.59
C ALA A 3 1.83 26.91 47.53
N ASN A 4 2.93 27.64 47.62
CA ASN A 4 3.35 28.68 46.71
C ASN A 4 3.68 28.08 45.33
N MET A 5 2.76 28.17 44.36
CA MET A 5 2.99 27.85 42.94
C MET A 5 3.26 29.13 42.11
N GLY A 6 4.02 30.06 42.68
CA GLY A 6 4.54 31.24 41.97
C GLY A 6 5.77 30.89 41.12
N GLY A 7 5.55 30.19 40.02
CA GLY A 7 6.60 29.85 39.05
C GLY A 7 6.17 30.24 37.64
N THR A 8 6.02 31.54 37.38
CA THR A 8 5.84 32.09 36.03
C THR A 8 7.06 31.74 35.18
N ARG A 9 6.95 30.67 34.38
CA ARG A 9 7.94 30.33 33.36
C ARG A 9 7.79 31.32 32.20
N PRO A 10 8.81 32.15 31.89
CA PRO A 10 8.84 32.87 30.63
C PRO A 10 9.21 31.87 29.53
N CYS A 11 8.22 31.16 28.98
CA CYS A 11 8.32 30.67 27.60
C CYS A 11 7.98 31.89 26.73
N ALA A 12 8.91 32.82 26.60
CA ALA A 12 9.84 32.83 25.49
C ALA A 12 9.03 32.86 24.18
N ALA A 13 8.83 34.07 23.69
CA ALA A 13 8.38 34.34 22.34
C ALA A 13 9.34 33.65 21.36
N ALA A 14 9.11 32.36 21.09
CA ALA A 14 9.56 31.77 19.85
C ALA A 14 9.04 32.71 18.76
N SER A 15 9.96 33.38 18.08
CA SER A 15 9.60 34.43 17.13
C SER A 15 8.56 33.84 16.17
N HIS A 16 7.50 34.59 15.86
CA HIS A 16 6.44 34.18 14.94
C HIS A 16 7.00 33.53 13.65
N PHE A 17 8.20 33.99 13.25
CA PHE A 17 9.00 33.46 12.16
C PHE A 17 9.43 31.98 12.32
N GLU A 18 9.84 31.53 13.50
CA GLU A 18 10.22 30.13 13.72
C GLU A 18 9.01 29.19 13.66
N VAL A 19 7.87 29.63 14.19
CA VAL A 19 6.61 28.87 14.11
C VAL A 19 6.16 28.75 12.66
N GLU A 20 6.23 29.83 11.87
CA GLU A 20 5.88 29.81 10.45
C GLU A 20 6.80 28.88 9.64
N LYS A 21 8.11 28.91 9.92
CA LYS A 21 9.10 28.04 9.27
C LYS A 21 8.86 26.57 9.62
N PHE A 22 8.57 26.27 10.88
CA PHE A 22 8.22 24.93 11.33
C PHE A 22 6.91 24.42 10.71
N VAL A 23 5.87 25.26 10.68
CA VAL A 23 4.60 24.93 10.03
C VAL A 23 4.83 24.64 8.55
N LYS A 24 5.55 25.49 7.80
CA LYS A 24 5.88 25.25 6.39
C LYS A 24 6.62 23.93 6.18
N GLU A 25 7.57 23.59 7.04
CA GLU A 25 8.31 22.32 6.96
C GLU A 25 7.40 21.10 7.22
N VAL A 26 6.51 21.17 8.22
CA VAL A 26 5.54 20.11 8.50
C VAL A 26 4.57 19.95 7.33
N LEU A 27 4.06 21.05 6.77
CA LEU A 27 3.14 21.05 5.63
C LEU A 27 3.77 20.44 4.38
N ARG A 28 5.06 20.73 4.15
CA ARG A 28 5.83 20.20 3.02
C ARG A 28 6.03 18.68 3.10
N ARG A 29 5.91 18.08 4.28
CA ARG A 29 6.00 16.62 4.48
C ARG A 29 4.66 15.90 4.37
N THR A 30 3.54 16.61 4.45
CA THR A 30 2.20 16.00 4.31
C THR A 30 1.84 15.81 2.83
N PRO A 31 1.34 14.62 2.43
CA PRO A 31 0.85 14.37 1.08
C PRO A 31 -0.19 15.41 0.65
N ARG A 32 -0.14 15.89 -0.60
CA ARG A 32 -1.07 16.91 -1.11
C ARG A 32 -2.55 16.51 -0.97
N HIS A 33 -2.88 15.24 -1.10
CA HIS A 33 -4.25 14.75 -0.92
C HIS A 33 -4.75 14.85 0.54
N SER A 34 -3.83 14.94 1.52
CA SER A 34 -4.13 15.13 2.94
C SER A 34 -4.15 16.61 3.36
N GLN A 35 -3.73 17.51 2.47
CA GLN A 35 -3.72 18.96 2.69
C GLN A 35 -5.16 19.49 2.56
N GLY A 36 -5.58 20.33 3.51
CA GLY A 36 -6.91 20.93 3.52
C GLY A 36 -7.75 20.68 4.77
N CYS A 37 -8.09 19.42 5.11
CA CYS A 37 -9.07 19.17 6.18
C CYS A 37 -8.47 19.12 7.58
N HIS A 38 -7.35 18.41 7.72
CA HIS A 38 -6.66 18.36 9.01
C HIS A 38 -5.73 19.53 9.22
N GLU A 39 -5.45 20.30 8.18
CA GLU A 39 -4.40 21.30 8.20
C GLU A 39 -4.68 22.40 9.21
N ARG A 40 -5.88 22.98 9.18
CA ARG A 40 -6.30 24.01 10.15
C ARG A 40 -6.31 23.48 11.58
N LEU A 41 -6.83 22.28 11.80
CA LEU A 41 -6.87 21.64 13.11
C LEU A 41 -5.45 21.28 13.60
N ARG A 42 -4.57 20.81 12.72
CA ARG A 42 -3.19 20.45 13.05
C ARG A 42 -2.37 21.70 13.38
N ILE A 43 -2.55 22.78 12.63
CA ILE A 43 -1.96 24.08 12.94
C ILE A 43 -2.48 24.59 14.29
N ALA A 44 -3.80 24.56 14.53
CA ALA A 44 -4.36 24.95 15.82
C ALA A 44 -3.82 24.10 16.99
N ALA A 45 -3.57 22.80 16.77
CA ALA A 45 -2.94 21.93 17.78
C ALA A 45 -1.48 22.31 18.04
N LEU A 46 -0.73 22.63 16.99
CA LEU A 46 0.68 23.03 17.09
C LEU A 46 0.86 24.40 17.75
N VAL A 47 -0.08 25.32 17.51
CA VAL A 47 -0.09 26.67 18.12
C VAL A 47 -0.60 26.63 19.57
N GLY A 48 -1.04 25.47 20.06
CA GLY A 48 -1.55 25.32 21.43
C GLY A 48 -2.89 26.01 21.64
N GLN A 49 -3.69 26.21 20.59
CA GLN A 49 -5.04 26.76 20.75
C GLN A 49 -5.92 25.77 21.52
N PRO A 50 -6.76 26.25 22.46
CA PRO A 50 -7.68 25.39 23.19
C PRO A 50 -8.66 24.74 22.22
N MET A 51 -8.65 23.40 22.18
CA MET A 51 -9.55 22.63 21.33
C MET A 51 -10.69 22.03 22.13
N THR A 52 -11.88 22.02 21.53
CA THR A 52 -13.00 21.24 22.06
C THR A 52 -12.68 19.74 21.98
N SER A 53 -13.22 18.95 22.90
CA SER A 53 -13.07 17.48 22.90
C SER A 53 -13.45 16.85 21.56
N PHE A 54 -14.45 17.44 20.88
CA PHE A 54 -14.89 17.00 19.56
C PHE A 54 -13.85 17.25 18.46
N ALA A 55 -13.17 18.40 18.48
CA ALA A 55 -12.07 18.70 17.56
C ALA A 55 -10.90 17.73 17.75
N LEU A 56 -10.57 17.40 19.01
CA LEU A 56 -9.55 16.40 19.33
C LEU A 56 -9.94 15.00 18.83
N PHE A 57 -11.20 14.60 19.03
CA PHE A 57 -11.73 13.34 18.53
C PHE A 57 -11.63 13.25 17.00
N ARG A 58 -12.08 14.29 16.28
CA ARG A 58 -11.95 14.36 14.81
C ARG A 58 -10.50 14.27 14.34
N LEU A 59 -9.56 14.87 15.08
CA LEU A 59 -8.13 14.79 14.77
C LEU A 59 -7.58 13.38 14.98
N ARG A 60 -8.01 12.67 16.04
CA ARG A 60 -7.66 11.26 16.26
C ARG A 60 -8.25 10.36 15.17
N LEU A 61 -9.51 10.57 14.82
CA LEU A 61 -10.21 9.78 13.82
C LEU A 61 -9.61 9.96 12.42
N GLY A 62 -9.30 11.20 12.04
CA GLY A 62 -8.57 11.48 10.81
C GLY A 62 -7.18 10.84 10.77
N ARG A 63 -6.46 10.80 11.90
CA ARG A 63 -5.17 10.12 12.00
C ARG A 63 -5.30 8.61 11.81
N LEU A 64 -6.35 7.99 12.37
CA LEU A 64 -6.64 6.57 12.18
C LEU A 64 -6.97 6.25 10.72
N LEU A 65 -7.79 7.09 10.09
CA LEU A 65 -8.22 6.91 8.71
C LEU A 65 -7.06 7.06 7.71
N HIS A 66 -6.11 7.96 8.00
CA HIS A 66 -4.88 8.16 7.24
C HIS A 66 -3.72 7.25 7.68
N THR A 67 -3.99 6.16 8.41
CA THR A 67 -2.94 5.16 8.63
C THR A 67 -2.75 4.34 7.37
N SER A 68 -1.48 4.06 7.03
CA SER A 68 -1.15 3.15 5.92
C SER A 68 -1.79 1.77 6.07
N ALA A 69 -2.05 1.35 7.31
CA ALA A 69 -2.77 0.12 7.60
C ALA A 69 -4.26 0.20 7.17
N ALA A 70 -4.94 1.31 7.44
CA ALA A 70 -6.34 1.50 7.02
C ALA A 70 -6.45 1.56 5.48
N GLU A 71 -5.54 2.30 4.83
CA GLU A 71 -5.46 2.36 3.37
C GLU A 71 -5.19 0.97 2.76
N SER A 72 -4.22 0.24 3.31
CA SER A 72 -3.92 -1.13 2.88
C SER A 72 -5.10 -2.10 3.11
N MET A 73 -5.83 -1.94 4.21
CA MET A 73 -7.02 -2.76 4.51
C MET A 73 -8.13 -2.49 3.48
N ILE A 74 -8.39 -1.23 3.15
CA ILE A 74 -9.37 -0.85 2.11
C ILE A 74 -8.99 -1.46 0.76
N LEU A 75 -7.71 -1.36 0.37
CA LEU A 75 -7.20 -1.96 -0.87
C LEU A 75 -7.40 -3.49 -0.89
N LEU A 76 -7.13 -4.16 0.24
CA LEU A 76 -7.34 -5.60 0.37
C LEU A 76 -8.82 -5.98 0.22
N LEU A 77 -9.73 -5.23 0.85
CA LEU A 77 -11.17 -5.47 0.78
C LEU A 77 -11.71 -5.29 -0.65
N VAL A 78 -11.28 -4.24 -1.37
CA VAL A 78 -11.64 -4.07 -2.79
C VAL A 78 -11.12 -5.24 -3.62
N THR A 79 -9.88 -5.68 -3.38
CA THR A 79 -9.28 -6.80 -4.12
C THR A 79 -10.05 -8.11 -3.88
N LEU A 80 -10.46 -8.36 -2.64
CA LEU A 80 -11.24 -9.53 -2.26
C LEU A 80 -12.64 -9.53 -2.90
N GLU A 81 -13.32 -8.37 -2.93
CA GLU A 81 -14.61 -8.20 -3.59
C GLU A 81 -14.51 -8.46 -5.10
N LEU A 82 -13.45 -7.97 -5.75
CA LEU A 82 -13.23 -8.22 -7.17
C LEU A 82 -12.99 -9.70 -7.44
N LEU A 83 -12.14 -10.34 -6.65
CA LEU A 83 -11.85 -11.76 -6.79
C LEU A 83 -13.12 -12.61 -6.67
N THR A 84 -13.92 -12.36 -5.64
CA THR A 84 -15.19 -13.08 -5.44
C THR A 84 -16.19 -12.82 -6.57
N SER A 85 -16.28 -11.58 -7.05
CA SER A 85 -17.12 -11.22 -8.21
C SER A 85 -16.67 -11.90 -9.51
N PHE A 86 -15.36 -12.05 -9.73
CA PHE A 86 -14.82 -12.77 -10.89
C PHE A 86 -15.10 -14.27 -10.81
N ILE A 87 -14.98 -14.87 -9.62
CA ILE A 87 -15.30 -16.29 -9.41
C ILE A 87 -16.80 -16.53 -9.64
N GLU A 88 -17.66 -15.68 -9.07
CA GLU A 88 -19.11 -15.71 -9.29
C GLU A 88 -19.44 -15.63 -10.79
N ALA A 89 -18.89 -14.64 -11.51
CA ALA A 89 -19.08 -14.50 -12.96
C ALA A 89 -18.62 -15.74 -13.74
N GLY A 90 -17.47 -16.29 -13.36
CA GLY A 90 -16.86 -17.44 -14.02
C GLY A 90 -17.69 -18.71 -13.84
N VAL A 91 -18.24 -18.92 -12.64
CA VAL A 91 -19.14 -20.05 -12.33
C VAL A 91 -20.47 -19.89 -13.07
N GLU A 92 -21.08 -18.70 -13.06
CA GLU A 92 -22.33 -18.42 -13.78
C GLU A 92 -22.20 -18.62 -15.30
N SER A 93 -21.06 -18.18 -15.86
CA SER A 93 -20.76 -18.31 -17.29
C SER A 93 -20.29 -19.71 -17.69
N ARG A 94 -20.18 -20.65 -16.73
CA ARG A 94 -19.63 -22.01 -16.92
C ARG A 94 -18.19 -22.05 -17.43
N PHE A 95 -17.42 -20.97 -17.27
CA PHE A 95 -15.99 -20.94 -17.59
C PHE A 95 -15.13 -21.49 -16.45
N LEU A 96 -15.61 -21.40 -15.21
CA LEU A 96 -14.89 -21.83 -14.02
C LEU A 96 -15.66 -22.96 -13.34
N CYS A 97 -14.98 -24.09 -13.11
CA CYS A 97 -15.52 -25.19 -12.31
C CYS A 97 -14.81 -25.22 -10.96
N LEU A 98 -15.55 -24.94 -9.88
CA LEU A 98 -15.00 -24.97 -8.53
C LEU A 98 -14.76 -26.39 -8.04
N PHE A 99 -15.66 -27.30 -8.39
CA PHE A 99 -15.62 -28.69 -7.99
C PHE A 99 -15.83 -29.58 -9.22
N SER A 100 -15.11 -30.69 -9.23
CA SER A 100 -15.21 -31.73 -10.25
C SER A 100 -15.88 -32.94 -9.62
N GLN A 101 -16.84 -33.52 -10.33
CA GLN A 101 -17.48 -34.76 -9.94
C GLN A 101 -17.05 -35.87 -10.90
N GLU A 102 -16.59 -37.00 -10.35
CA GLU A 102 -16.30 -38.19 -11.14
C GLU A 102 -17.62 -38.76 -11.68
N ALA A 103 -17.77 -38.74 -13.01
CA ALA A 103 -18.91 -39.34 -13.68
C ALA A 103 -18.63 -40.83 -13.88
N PRO A 104 -19.39 -41.75 -13.23
CA PRO A 104 -19.08 -43.19 -13.26
C PRO A 104 -19.13 -43.81 -14.67
N ASP A 105 -19.82 -43.18 -15.61
CA ASP A 105 -20.02 -43.70 -16.97
C ASP A 105 -19.09 -43.08 -18.03
N LEU A 106 -18.30 -42.05 -17.70
CA LEU A 106 -17.34 -41.46 -18.64
C LEU A 106 -15.92 -41.89 -18.28
N VAL A 107 -15.40 -42.86 -19.03
CA VAL A 107 -14.08 -43.47 -18.84
C VAL A 107 -12.97 -42.43 -18.65
N HIS A 108 -13.06 -41.23 -19.26
CA HIS A 108 -12.12 -40.11 -19.08
C HIS A 108 -12.77 -38.71 -19.00
N GLY A 109 -13.99 -38.58 -18.46
CA GLY A 109 -14.69 -37.29 -18.39
C GLY A 109 -14.78 -36.72 -16.99
N PHE A 110 -14.43 -35.45 -16.81
CA PHE A 110 -14.77 -34.68 -15.62
C PHE A 110 -16.08 -33.94 -15.85
N ALA A 111 -17.07 -34.17 -14.99
CA ALA A 111 -18.29 -33.37 -14.99
C ALA A 111 -18.10 -32.19 -14.04
N CYS A 112 -18.22 -30.98 -14.56
CA CYS A 112 -18.18 -29.79 -13.74
C CYS A 112 -19.46 -29.67 -12.91
N GLU A 113 -19.28 -29.50 -11.61
CA GLU A 113 -20.37 -29.26 -10.69
C GLU A 113 -20.97 -27.86 -10.96
N GLY A 114 -22.21 -27.81 -11.46
CA GLY A 114 -22.87 -26.57 -11.85
C GLY A 114 -23.21 -25.64 -10.67
N ALA A 115 -23.65 -24.42 -10.97
CA ALA A 115 -24.01 -23.41 -9.95
C ALA A 115 -25.09 -23.86 -8.95
N HIS A 116 -25.92 -24.84 -9.31
CA HIS A 116 -27.02 -25.36 -8.48
C HIS A 116 -26.63 -26.51 -7.55
N ALA A 117 -25.39 -26.97 -7.62
CA ALA A 117 -24.97 -28.05 -6.77
C ALA A 117 -24.64 -27.54 -5.36
N GLU A 118 -24.85 -28.39 -4.37
CA GLU A 118 -24.87 -28.02 -2.95
C GLU A 118 -23.57 -27.33 -2.50
N ARG A 119 -22.40 -27.82 -2.95
CA ARG A 119 -21.10 -27.26 -2.55
C ARG A 119 -20.84 -25.91 -3.21
N THR A 120 -21.09 -25.81 -4.51
CA THR A 120 -20.94 -24.56 -5.26
C THR A 120 -21.89 -23.50 -4.72
N ALA A 121 -23.14 -23.87 -4.43
CA ALA A 121 -24.13 -22.96 -3.86
C ALA A 121 -23.68 -22.42 -2.49
N ALA A 122 -23.16 -23.26 -1.60
CA ALA A 122 -22.64 -22.83 -0.30
C ALA A 122 -21.47 -21.84 -0.43
N VAL A 123 -20.57 -22.04 -1.40
CA VAL A 123 -19.47 -21.10 -1.65
C VAL A 123 -19.98 -19.77 -2.19
N LEU A 124 -20.93 -19.79 -3.13
CA LEU A 124 -21.53 -18.56 -3.67
C LEU A 124 -22.32 -17.80 -2.61
N GLU A 125 -23.02 -18.49 -1.71
CA GLU A 125 -23.69 -17.87 -0.56
C GLU A 125 -22.68 -17.20 0.38
N ALA A 126 -21.55 -17.86 0.65
CA ALA A 126 -20.46 -17.27 1.43
C ALA A 126 -19.87 -16.01 0.77
N PHE A 127 -19.73 -16.00 -0.56
CA PHE A 127 -19.29 -14.80 -1.30
C PHE A 127 -20.32 -13.66 -1.25
N GLY A 128 -21.61 -13.98 -1.30
CA GLY A 128 -22.68 -13.01 -1.08
C GLY A 128 -22.59 -12.37 0.30
N SER A 129 -22.43 -13.19 1.33
CA SER A 129 -22.24 -12.73 2.72
C SER A 129 -21.00 -11.86 2.88
N LEU A 130 -19.87 -12.28 2.32
CA LEU A 130 -18.61 -11.54 2.35
C LEU A 130 -18.74 -10.18 1.64
N SER A 131 -19.40 -10.13 0.49
CA SER A 131 -19.67 -8.89 -0.25
C SER A 131 -20.51 -7.91 0.59
N CYS A 132 -21.50 -8.41 1.33
CA CYS A 132 -22.30 -7.61 2.25
C CYS A 132 -21.43 -6.97 3.36
N VAL A 133 -20.56 -7.77 4.00
CA VAL A 133 -19.62 -7.27 5.02
C VAL A 133 -18.70 -6.18 4.47
N ILE A 134 -18.16 -6.37 3.26
CA ILE A 134 -17.30 -5.40 2.59
C ILE A 134 -18.04 -4.07 2.35
N VAL A 135 -19.28 -4.13 1.84
CA VAL A 135 -20.13 -2.94 1.65
C VAL A 135 -20.37 -2.22 2.99
N CYS A 136 -20.63 -2.94 4.08
CA CYS A 136 -20.78 -2.35 5.41
C CYS A 136 -19.50 -1.64 5.88
N VAL A 137 -18.32 -2.22 5.66
CA VAL A 137 -17.04 -1.58 6.03
C VAL A 137 -16.82 -0.30 5.23
N PHE A 138 -17.10 -0.29 3.92
CA PHE A 138 -17.01 0.93 3.11
C PHE A 138 -18.03 1.99 3.51
N ALA A 139 -19.26 1.59 3.84
CA ALA A 139 -20.26 2.51 4.38
C ALA A 139 -19.78 3.14 5.69
N LEU A 140 -19.20 2.35 6.59
CA LEU A 140 -18.63 2.84 7.84
C LEU A 140 -17.45 3.80 7.58
N GLU A 141 -16.52 3.45 6.68
CA GLU A 141 -15.42 4.33 6.27
C GLU A 141 -15.94 5.68 5.75
N MET A 142 -16.98 5.68 4.91
CA MET A 142 -17.59 6.90 4.40
C MET A 142 -18.24 7.73 5.50
N VAL A 143 -18.96 7.10 6.44
CA VAL A 143 -19.52 7.79 7.61
C VAL A 143 -18.42 8.44 8.43
N LEU A 144 -17.30 7.73 8.66
CA LEU A 144 -16.16 8.27 9.39
C LEU A 144 -15.54 9.46 8.65
N LYS A 145 -15.40 9.41 7.31
CA LYS A 145 -14.95 10.55 6.48
C LYS A 145 -15.89 11.76 6.61
N ILE A 146 -17.20 11.54 6.53
CA ILE A 146 -18.22 12.59 6.70
C ILE A 146 -18.14 13.22 8.10
N MET A 147 -17.99 12.41 9.15
CA MET A 147 -17.84 12.90 10.53
C MET A 147 -16.56 13.72 10.71
N VAL A 148 -15.48 13.34 10.05
CA VAL A 148 -14.21 14.07 10.11
C VAL A 148 -14.28 15.40 9.33
N ALA A 149 -15.00 15.48 8.21
CA ALA A 149 -14.82 16.56 7.23
C ALA A 149 -16.08 16.90 6.38
N PRO A 150 -17.25 17.19 6.97
CA PRO A 150 -18.52 17.18 6.21
C PRO A 150 -18.57 18.19 5.06
N PHE A 151 -18.20 19.45 5.31
CA PHE A 151 -18.27 20.51 4.29
C PHE A 151 -17.15 20.41 3.24
N GLN A 152 -16.00 19.86 3.61
CA GLN A 152 -14.86 19.77 2.70
C GLN A 152 -14.95 18.55 1.79
N MET A 153 -15.64 17.50 2.24
CA MET A 153 -15.97 16.34 1.39
C MET A 153 -16.71 16.77 0.12
N LEU A 154 -17.60 17.76 0.22
CA LEU A 154 -18.36 18.29 -0.91
C LEU A 154 -17.50 19.08 -1.90
N GLY A 155 -16.32 19.55 -1.49
CA GLY A 155 -15.40 20.27 -2.36
C GLY A 155 -14.54 19.36 -3.25
N ASN A 156 -14.39 18.09 -2.90
CA ASN A 156 -13.60 17.14 -3.68
C ASN A 156 -14.53 16.20 -4.48
N PRO A 157 -14.54 16.29 -5.83
CA PRO A 157 -15.45 15.49 -6.65
C PRO A 157 -15.23 13.99 -6.46
N TRP A 158 -14.02 13.55 -6.12
CA TRP A 158 -13.70 12.13 -5.93
C TRP A 158 -14.34 11.56 -4.66
N HIS A 159 -14.40 12.34 -3.58
CA HIS A 159 -15.08 11.91 -2.36
C HIS A 159 -16.60 11.88 -2.54
N LEU A 160 -17.15 12.85 -3.26
CA LEU A 160 -18.58 12.86 -3.59
C LEU A 160 -18.96 11.65 -4.46
N LEU A 161 -18.11 11.32 -5.43
CA LEU A 161 -18.30 10.17 -6.28
C LEU A 161 -18.26 8.87 -5.47
N ASP A 162 -17.23 8.72 -4.63
CA ASP A 162 -17.09 7.57 -3.73
C ASP A 162 -18.31 7.38 -2.83
N LEU A 163 -18.80 8.47 -2.23
CA LEU A 163 -20.05 8.48 -1.47
C LEU A 163 -21.23 8.00 -2.32
N GLY A 164 -21.38 8.51 -3.55
CA GLY A 164 -22.44 8.10 -4.46
C GLY A 164 -22.42 6.60 -4.77
N VAL A 165 -21.24 6.03 -5.00
CA VAL A 165 -21.06 4.60 -5.29
C VAL A 165 -21.36 3.74 -4.07
N VAL A 166 -20.92 4.16 -2.88
CA VAL A 166 -21.21 3.46 -1.63
C VAL A 166 -22.70 3.52 -1.32
N CYS A 167 -23.33 4.68 -1.44
CA CYS A 167 -24.78 4.84 -1.27
C CYS A 167 -25.57 3.99 -2.27
N MET A 168 -25.16 3.98 -3.54
CA MET A 168 -25.80 3.17 -4.56
C MET A 168 -25.65 1.67 -4.27
N ASN A 169 -24.48 1.21 -3.81
CA ASN A 169 -24.29 -0.18 -3.39
C ASN A 169 -25.18 -0.55 -2.20
N VAL A 170 -25.20 0.29 -1.16
CA VAL A 170 -26.05 0.06 0.01
C VAL A 170 -27.53 0.02 -0.40
N ALA A 171 -27.97 0.94 -1.27
CA ALA A 171 -29.32 0.93 -1.81
C ALA A 171 -29.62 -0.36 -2.56
N PHE A 172 -28.72 -0.80 -3.45
CA PHE A 172 -28.90 -2.07 -4.17
C PHE A 172 -28.96 -3.28 -3.23
N THR A 173 -28.13 -3.31 -2.19
CA THR A 173 -28.17 -4.37 -1.18
C THR A 173 -29.48 -4.38 -0.40
N LEU A 174 -30.03 -3.20 -0.05
CA LEU A 174 -31.24 -3.08 0.77
C LEU A 174 -32.55 -3.27 -0.01
N PHE A 175 -32.61 -2.79 -1.25
CA PHE A 175 -33.84 -2.78 -2.06
C PHE A 175 -33.95 -3.98 -3.01
N SER A 176 -33.11 -5.01 -2.86
CA SER A 176 -32.86 -5.98 -3.93
C SER A 176 -34.10 -6.72 -4.44
N GLN A 177 -34.53 -6.30 -5.63
CA GLN A 177 -34.93 -7.16 -6.74
C GLN A 177 -33.93 -6.89 -7.89
N GLN A 178 -32.66 -7.25 -7.70
CA GLN A 178 -31.59 -6.82 -8.62
C GLN A 178 -31.36 -7.80 -9.78
N THR A 179 -31.10 -7.25 -10.97
CA THR A 179 -30.55 -7.95 -12.13
C THR A 179 -29.01 -8.02 -12.00
N ALA A 180 -28.43 -9.21 -12.16
CA ALA A 180 -26.99 -9.47 -11.97
C ALA A 180 -26.07 -8.49 -12.70
N HIS A 181 -26.47 -8.01 -13.88
CA HIS A 181 -25.70 -7.08 -14.71
C HIS A 181 -25.42 -5.72 -14.04
N MET A 182 -26.38 -5.19 -13.26
CA MET A 182 -26.19 -3.89 -12.61
C MET A 182 -25.19 -4.00 -11.45
N ALA A 183 -25.21 -5.11 -10.70
CA ALA A 183 -24.23 -5.36 -9.65
C ALA A 183 -22.80 -5.36 -10.22
N PHE A 184 -22.58 -5.99 -11.37
CA PHE A 184 -21.29 -5.95 -12.06
C PHE A 184 -20.85 -4.54 -12.40
N ALA A 185 -21.71 -3.71 -13.00
CA ALA A 185 -21.33 -2.34 -13.37
C ALA A 185 -20.88 -1.51 -12.16
N VAL A 186 -21.57 -1.65 -11.02
CA VAL A 186 -21.19 -0.94 -9.79
C VAL A 186 -19.89 -1.49 -9.19
N ARG A 187 -19.69 -2.81 -9.24
CA ARG A 187 -18.43 -3.45 -8.80
C ARG A 187 -17.25 -2.99 -9.68
N TRP A 188 -17.44 -2.91 -10.99
CA TRP A 188 -16.45 -2.40 -11.95
C TRP A 188 -16.04 -0.96 -11.67
N TRP A 189 -16.99 -0.12 -11.25
CA TRP A 189 -16.68 1.25 -10.86
C TRP A 189 -15.63 1.32 -9.72
N ARG A 190 -15.69 0.40 -8.75
CA ARG A 190 -14.71 0.35 -7.64
C ARG A 190 -13.28 0.10 -8.14
N ILE A 191 -13.12 -0.61 -9.26
CA ILE A 191 -11.80 -0.81 -9.91
C ILE A 191 -11.22 0.52 -10.39
N ILE A 192 -12.04 1.36 -11.02
CA ILE A 192 -11.59 2.67 -11.51
C ILE A 192 -11.08 3.53 -10.35
N ARG A 193 -11.81 3.53 -9.22
CA ARG A 193 -11.36 4.21 -7.99
C ARG A 193 -10.04 3.62 -7.48
N PHE A 194 -9.90 2.30 -7.47
CA PHE A 194 -8.68 1.61 -7.06
C PHE A 194 -7.47 1.98 -7.94
N LEU A 195 -7.64 2.00 -9.27
CA LEU A 195 -6.58 2.39 -10.20
C LEU A 195 -6.11 3.82 -9.96
N LYS A 196 -7.04 4.73 -9.70
CA LYS A 196 -6.73 6.10 -9.34
C LYS A 196 -5.96 6.19 -8.01
N LEU A 197 -6.36 5.42 -7.00
CA LEU A 197 -5.66 5.38 -5.71
C LEU A 197 -4.22 4.84 -5.88
N ILE A 198 -4.02 3.84 -6.73
CA ILE A 198 -2.69 3.34 -7.10
C ILE A 198 -1.87 4.42 -7.81
N GLU A 199 -2.46 5.15 -8.76
CA GLU A 199 -1.78 6.23 -9.48
C GLU A 199 -1.28 7.30 -8.50
N GLU A 200 -2.12 7.71 -7.55
CA GLU A 200 -1.75 8.68 -6.52
C GLU A 200 -0.62 8.18 -5.60
N GLU A 201 -0.67 6.92 -5.18
CA GLU A 201 0.40 6.30 -4.38
C GLU A 201 1.70 6.11 -5.18
N ALA A 202 1.61 5.73 -6.46
CA ALA A 202 2.77 5.57 -7.33
C ALA A 202 3.56 6.87 -7.47
N VAL A 203 2.86 7.99 -7.64
CA VAL A 203 3.46 9.33 -7.70
C VAL A 203 4.18 9.69 -6.37
N LEU A 204 3.60 9.33 -5.22
CA LEU A 204 4.22 9.57 -3.91
C LEU A 204 5.46 8.70 -3.67
N VAL A 205 5.41 7.44 -4.11
CA VAL A 205 6.55 6.52 -4.04
C VAL A 205 7.69 7.04 -4.90
N GLU A 206 7.41 7.50 -6.12
CA GLU A 206 8.39 8.12 -7.01
C GLU A 206 9.06 9.33 -6.36
N GLU A 207 8.28 10.23 -5.74
CA GLU A 207 8.83 11.40 -5.05
C GLU A 207 9.70 11.02 -3.84
N ARG A 208 9.34 9.95 -3.12
CA ARG A 208 10.12 9.44 -1.98
C ARG A 208 11.45 8.84 -2.42
N ILE A 209 11.45 8.08 -3.52
CA ILE A 209 12.64 7.51 -4.13
C ILE A 209 13.57 8.64 -4.60
N ARG A 210 13.02 9.64 -5.29
CA ARG A 210 13.78 10.82 -5.74
C ARG A 210 14.47 11.55 -4.59
N LYS A 211 13.76 11.83 -3.48
CA LYS A 211 14.33 12.51 -2.31
C LYS A 211 15.38 11.69 -1.57
N ARG A 212 15.33 10.35 -1.64
CA ARG A 212 16.40 9.50 -1.10
C ARG A 212 17.65 9.62 -1.98
N PHE A 213 17.46 9.56 -3.29
CA PHE A 213 18.55 9.68 -4.26
C PHE A 213 19.28 11.04 -4.17
N GLU A 214 18.53 12.15 -4.05
CA GLU A 214 19.12 13.49 -3.90
C GLU A 214 19.95 13.63 -2.62
N ARG A 215 19.55 12.98 -1.51
CA ARG A 215 20.32 12.99 -0.25
C ARG A 215 21.61 12.19 -0.35
N GLU A 216 21.60 11.08 -1.06
CA GLU A 216 22.78 10.24 -1.26
C GLU A 216 23.81 10.94 -2.16
N ILE A 217 23.38 11.58 -3.24
CA ILE A 217 24.29 12.36 -4.12
C ILE A 217 24.90 13.55 -3.39
N GLY A 218 24.07 14.31 -2.65
CA GLY A 218 24.54 15.47 -1.89
C GLY A 218 25.60 15.11 -0.85
N SER A 219 25.46 13.95 -0.18
CA SER A 219 26.40 13.51 0.84
C SER A 219 27.78 13.14 0.30
N THR A 220 27.89 12.75 -0.97
CA THR A 220 29.18 12.37 -1.58
C THR A 220 30.02 13.56 -2.02
N SER A 221 29.41 14.74 -2.24
CA SER A 221 30.14 15.94 -2.68
C SER A 221 30.94 16.59 -1.54
N ASP A 222 30.54 16.37 -0.29
CA ASP A 222 31.25 16.87 0.90
C ASP A 222 32.32 15.90 1.42
N ALA A 223 32.61 14.81 0.70
CA ALA A 223 33.76 13.98 0.99
C ALA A 223 35.04 14.79 0.75
N HIS A 224 35.52 15.37 1.85
CA HIS A 224 36.74 16.17 1.95
C HIS A 224 37.85 15.54 1.10
N PRO A 225 38.50 16.31 0.20
CA PRO A 225 39.60 15.78 -0.61
C PRO A 225 40.61 15.15 0.32
N ALA A 226 40.78 13.83 0.17
CA ALA A 226 41.71 13.06 0.95
C ALA A 226 43.10 13.72 0.85
N ASP A 227 43.59 14.18 1.99
CA ASP A 227 44.98 14.53 2.18
C ASP A 227 45.86 13.41 1.60
N GLY A 228 46.86 13.83 0.84
CA GLY A 228 47.59 13.00 -0.10
C GLY A 228 48.29 11.75 0.48
N PRO A 229 48.83 10.90 -0.40
CA PRO A 229 49.41 9.61 -0.05
C PRO A 229 50.59 9.77 0.91
N ARG A 230 50.38 9.40 2.17
CA ARG A 230 51.46 9.21 3.14
C ARG A 230 52.02 7.80 2.95
N ASN A 231 53.07 7.72 2.15
CA ASN A 231 53.85 6.50 1.92
C ASN A 231 54.43 5.98 3.24
N ASN A 232 53.85 4.92 3.81
CA ASN A 232 54.51 4.11 4.84
C ASN A 232 54.66 2.68 4.30
N PRO A 233 55.88 2.28 3.92
CA PRO A 233 56.17 0.93 3.47
C PRO A 233 56.80 0.13 4.60
N SER A 234 56.03 -0.57 5.43
CA SER A 234 56.56 -1.72 6.20
C SER A 234 55.44 -2.59 6.74
N ASP A 235 55.63 -3.90 6.55
CA ASP A 235 55.13 -4.99 7.39
C ASP A 235 53.93 -5.79 6.84
N ALA A 236 54.30 -6.61 5.86
CA ALA A 236 53.66 -7.88 5.60
C ALA A 236 53.81 -8.81 6.82
N ALA A 237 52.69 -9.24 7.40
CA ALA A 237 52.65 -10.46 8.20
C ALA A 237 51.30 -11.16 7.99
N ALA A 238 51.40 -12.28 7.29
CA ALA A 238 50.33 -13.22 7.01
C ALA A 238 49.72 -13.79 8.30
N THR A 239 48.41 -14.00 8.30
CA THR A 239 47.83 -15.12 9.06
C THR A 239 46.52 -15.54 8.41
N SER A 240 46.55 -16.75 7.86
CA SER A 240 45.42 -17.48 7.30
C SER A 240 44.60 -18.12 8.41
N SER A 241 43.28 -18.05 8.29
CA SER A 241 42.36 -19.01 8.92
C SER A 241 41.17 -19.27 7.99
N PRO A 242 40.89 -20.55 7.67
CA PRO A 242 39.73 -20.93 6.88
C PRO A 242 38.56 -21.29 7.80
N GLY A 243 37.41 -20.66 7.62
CA GLY A 243 36.22 -21.06 8.36
C GLY A 243 35.10 -20.03 8.38
N GLN A 244 34.66 -19.52 7.23
CA GLN A 244 33.41 -18.78 7.17
C GLN A 244 32.66 -19.07 5.87
N ALA A 245 31.37 -19.28 6.04
CA ALA A 245 30.44 -19.86 5.09
C ALA A 245 30.53 -19.25 3.69
N LYS A 246 30.29 -20.10 2.68
CA LYS A 246 30.09 -19.77 1.27
C LYS A 246 28.93 -18.77 1.10
N GLY A 247 29.17 -17.49 1.41
CA GLY A 247 28.49 -16.39 0.77
C GLY A 247 29.05 -16.31 -0.65
N ALA A 248 28.19 -16.44 -1.65
CA ALA A 248 28.57 -16.27 -3.04
C ALA A 248 29.34 -14.94 -3.16
N ALA A 249 30.64 -15.05 -3.41
CA ALA A 249 31.48 -13.92 -3.71
C ALA A 249 30.85 -13.21 -4.91
N LEU A 250 30.31 -12.01 -4.69
CA LEU A 250 30.00 -11.07 -5.76
C LEU A 250 31.33 -10.64 -6.37
N THR A 251 31.86 -11.51 -7.24
CA THR A 251 32.95 -11.22 -8.17
C THR A 251 32.64 -9.90 -8.88
N SER A 252 33.67 -9.13 -9.19
CA SER A 252 33.66 -7.75 -9.71
C SER A 252 32.79 -7.52 -10.97
N THR A 253 31.47 -7.60 -10.83
CA THR A 253 30.53 -7.26 -11.87
C THR A 253 30.46 -5.74 -12.01
N PRO A 254 30.36 -5.21 -13.24
CA PRO A 254 30.23 -3.78 -13.49
C PRO A 254 29.09 -3.16 -12.66
N PRO A 255 29.22 -1.89 -12.24
CA PRO A 255 28.26 -1.23 -11.35
C PRO A 255 26.82 -1.23 -11.88
N LEU A 256 26.64 -1.29 -13.20
CA LEU A 256 25.33 -1.40 -13.84
C LEU A 256 24.62 -2.74 -13.52
N GLU A 257 25.40 -3.81 -13.46
CA GLU A 257 24.90 -5.16 -13.18
C GLU A 257 24.58 -5.34 -11.69
N ARG A 258 25.33 -4.68 -10.80
CA ARG A 258 25.06 -4.70 -9.34
C ARG A 258 23.72 -4.07 -8.98
N GLY A 259 23.36 -2.94 -9.58
CA GLY A 259 22.07 -2.28 -9.30
C GLY A 259 20.89 -3.13 -9.74
N MET A 260 21.00 -3.79 -10.89
CA MET A 260 19.99 -4.73 -11.38
C MET A 260 19.84 -5.96 -10.47
N ILE A 261 20.94 -6.56 -10.02
CA ILE A 261 20.93 -7.74 -9.13
C ILE A 261 20.29 -7.40 -7.78
N ILE A 262 20.64 -6.25 -7.18
CA ILE A 262 20.10 -5.84 -5.88
C ILE A 262 18.61 -5.49 -6.01
N GLY A 263 18.24 -4.72 -7.03
CA GLY A 263 16.86 -4.31 -7.26
C GLY A 263 15.94 -5.51 -7.54
N SER A 264 16.37 -6.43 -8.41
CA SER A 264 15.62 -7.66 -8.70
C SER A 264 15.51 -8.57 -7.48
N GLY A 265 16.57 -8.74 -6.68
CA GLY A 265 16.55 -9.55 -5.47
C GLY A 265 15.55 -9.05 -4.43
N VAL A 266 15.57 -7.75 -4.12
CA VAL A 266 14.62 -7.13 -3.17
C VAL A 266 13.19 -7.19 -3.71
N GLY A 267 13.02 -6.95 -5.02
CA GLY A 267 11.73 -7.02 -5.70
C GLY A 267 11.11 -8.42 -5.63
N VAL A 268 11.87 -9.47 -5.90
CA VAL A 268 11.42 -10.87 -5.78
C VAL A 268 11.00 -11.18 -4.35
N VAL A 269 11.80 -10.80 -3.34
CA VAL A 269 11.46 -11.10 -1.94
C VAL A 269 10.18 -10.39 -1.51
N CYS A 270 10.02 -9.10 -1.83
CA CYS A 270 8.79 -8.38 -1.47
C CYS A 270 7.58 -8.91 -2.26
N GLY A 271 7.76 -9.15 -3.55
CA GLY A 271 6.72 -9.66 -4.44
C GLY A 271 6.26 -11.06 -4.07
N THR A 272 7.19 -11.97 -3.71
CA THR A 272 6.86 -13.32 -3.25
C THR A 272 6.13 -13.29 -1.91
N VAL A 273 6.54 -12.43 -0.96
CA VAL A 273 5.86 -12.31 0.35
C VAL A 273 4.45 -11.77 0.20
N ILE A 274 4.26 -10.70 -0.59
CA ILE A 274 2.93 -10.13 -0.85
C ILE A 274 2.07 -11.12 -1.63
N GLY A 275 2.63 -11.74 -2.68
CA GLY A 275 1.96 -12.76 -3.46
C GLY A 275 1.54 -13.96 -2.61
N ALA A 276 2.43 -14.48 -1.77
CA ALA A 276 2.13 -15.55 -0.84
C ALA A 276 1.02 -15.15 0.14
N ALA A 277 1.10 -13.94 0.72
CA ALA A 277 0.09 -13.42 1.66
C ALA A 277 -1.30 -13.29 1.02
N VAL A 278 -1.39 -12.79 -0.21
CA VAL A 278 -2.63 -12.75 -0.99
C VAL A 278 -3.10 -14.17 -1.33
N GLY A 279 -2.16 -15.07 -1.60
CA GLY A 279 -2.41 -16.49 -1.89
C GLY A 279 -2.92 -17.31 -0.71
N VAL A 280 -2.75 -16.85 0.54
CA VAL A 280 -3.27 -17.53 1.75
C VAL A 280 -4.79 -17.64 1.74
N LEU A 281 -5.48 -16.62 1.23
CA LEU A 281 -6.95 -16.58 1.18
C LEU A 281 -7.53 -17.72 0.32
N PRO A 282 -7.12 -17.89 -0.95
CA PRO A 282 -7.52 -19.06 -1.75
C PRO A 282 -6.89 -20.38 -1.27
N ALA A 283 -5.85 -20.36 -0.43
CA ALA A 283 -5.13 -21.58 -0.01
C ALA A 283 -6.00 -22.53 0.81
N LEU A 284 -6.95 -21.95 1.54
CA LEU A 284 -7.97 -22.68 2.31
C LEU A 284 -8.90 -23.49 1.39
N PHE A 285 -8.99 -23.13 0.11
CA PHE A 285 -9.89 -23.75 -0.86
C PHE A 285 -9.17 -24.60 -1.92
N THR A 286 -7.89 -24.36 -2.20
CA THR A 286 -7.13 -25.06 -3.27
C THR A 286 -6.09 -26.05 -2.75
N PHE A 287 -6.30 -26.66 -1.56
CA PHE A 287 -5.32 -27.54 -0.89
C PHE A 287 -3.91 -26.90 -0.77
N GLY A 288 -3.84 -25.58 -0.57
CA GLY A 288 -2.56 -24.87 -0.42
C GLY A 288 -1.84 -24.51 -1.72
N LEU A 289 -2.32 -24.91 -2.90
CA LEU A 289 -1.63 -24.68 -4.19
C LEU A 289 -1.67 -23.22 -4.66
N SER A 290 -2.59 -22.41 -4.14
CA SER A 290 -2.64 -20.98 -4.44
C SER A 290 -1.47 -20.20 -3.85
N ILE A 291 -0.92 -20.60 -2.69
CA ILE A 291 0.24 -19.92 -2.08
C ILE A 291 1.42 -19.91 -3.05
N PRO A 292 1.87 -21.05 -3.62
CA PRO A 292 2.96 -21.03 -4.60
C PRO A 292 2.58 -20.32 -5.91
N ILE A 293 1.34 -20.41 -6.40
CA ILE A 293 0.93 -19.71 -7.64
C ILE A 293 1.00 -18.19 -7.46
N PHE A 294 0.42 -17.67 -6.37
CA PHE A 294 0.44 -16.23 -6.10
C PHE A 294 1.83 -15.76 -5.63
N ALA A 295 2.62 -16.60 -4.95
CA ALA A 295 4.01 -16.29 -4.62
C ALA A 295 4.89 -16.20 -5.88
N VAL A 296 4.70 -17.10 -6.85
CA VAL A 296 5.41 -17.06 -8.14
C VAL A 296 4.94 -15.85 -8.96
N GLY A 297 3.63 -15.58 -9.01
CA GLY A 297 3.08 -14.42 -9.69
C GLY A 297 3.62 -13.10 -9.09
N GLY A 298 3.46 -12.92 -7.77
CA GLY A 298 3.96 -11.76 -7.06
C GLY A 298 5.48 -11.63 -7.12
N GLY A 299 6.21 -12.75 -7.02
CA GLY A 299 7.66 -12.81 -7.18
C GLY A 299 8.12 -12.41 -8.58
N GLY A 300 7.41 -12.85 -9.61
CA GLY A 300 7.64 -12.47 -11.00
C GLY A 300 7.42 -10.98 -11.22
N THR A 301 6.28 -10.44 -10.78
CA THR A 301 6.02 -8.98 -10.85
C THR A 301 7.08 -8.20 -10.07
N GLY A 302 7.47 -8.70 -8.89
CA GLY A 302 8.54 -8.14 -8.07
C GLY A 302 9.90 -8.14 -8.77
N LEU A 303 10.25 -9.21 -9.49
CA LEU A 303 11.47 -9.29 -10.30
C LEU A 303 11.51 -8.19 -11.37
N PHE A 304 10.43 -8.04 -12.14
CA PHE A 304 10.37 -7.06 -13.23
C PHE A 304 10.42 -5.63 -12.71
N VAL A 305 9.62 -5.29 -11.69
CA VAL A 305 9.59 -3.95 -11.09
C VAL A 305 10.91 -3.64 -10.39
N GLY A 306 11.43 -4.58 -9.60
CA GLY A 306 12.70 -4.44 -8.89
C GLY A 306 13.90 -4.33 -9.84
N GLY A 307 13.93 -5.13 -10.91
CA GLY A 307 14.96 -5.08 -11.94
C GLY A 307 14.95 -3.75 -12.72
N ALA A 308 13.77 -3.28 -13.14
CA ALA A 308 13.63 -1.99 -13.81
C ALA A 308 14.07 -0.82 -12.91
N THR A 309 13.66 -0.84 -11.64
CA THR A 309 14.04 0.19 -10.67
C THR A 309 15.55 0.16 -10.37
N GLY A 310 16.13 -1.03 -10.22
CA GLY A 310 17.57 -1.22 -10.01
C GLY A 310 18.42 -0.76 -11.19
N LEU A 311 17.96 -1.00 -12.42
CA LEU A 311 18.60 -0.53 -13.64
C LEU A 311 18.55 1.00 -13.76
N ALA A 312 17.38 1.59 -13.52
CA ALA A 312 17.21 3.04 -13.55
C ALA A 312 18.12 3.75 -12.53
N GLY A 313 18.22 3.20 -11.31
CA GLY A 313 19.14 3.69 -10.28
C GLY A 313 20.61 3.61 -10.72
N ALA A 314 21.03 2.47 -11.28
CA ALA A 314 22.41 2.30 -11.74
C ALA A 314 22.77 3.22 -12.91
N TRP A 315 21.82 3.45 -13.83
CA TRP A 315 21.99 4.36 -14.95
C TRP A 315 22.17 5.81 -14.48
N ALA A 316 21.38 6.24 -13.50
CA ALA A 316 21.51 7.56 -12.90
C ALA A 316 22.90 7.76 -12.25
N THR A 317 23.45 6.73 -11.58
CA THR A 317 24.80 6.81 -10.99
C THR A 317 25.91 6.91 -12.05
N GLN A 318 25.76 6.24 -13.21
CA GLN A 318 26.74 6.37 -14.29
C GLN A 318 26.76 7.76 -14.91
N ARG A 319 25.59 8.39 -15.04
CA ARG A 319 25.48 9.74 -15.61
C ARG A 319 26.24 10.78 -14.77
N VAL A 320 26.10 10.70 -13.44
CA VAL A 320 26.80 11.60 -12.50
C VAL A 320 28.32 11.46 -12.55
N LYS A 321 28.85 10.32 -13.02
CA LYS A 321 30.30 10.09 -13.14
C LYS A 321 30.87 10.54 -14.49
N ALA A 322 30.00 10.85 -15.46
CA ALA A 322 30.39 11.28 -16.80
C ALA A 322 30.40 12.81 -16.95
N ASP A 323 29.71 13.53 -16.05
CA ASP A 323 29.70 14.99 -15.91
C ASP A 323 30.78 15.44 -14.90
#